data_AF-A0A1F3M369-F1
#
_entry.id   AF-A0A1F3M369-F1
#
_cell.length_a   1.000
_cell.length_b   1.000
_cell.length_c   1.000
_cell.angle_alpha   90.00
_cell.angle_beta   90.00
_cell.angle_gamma   90.00
#
_symmetry.space_group_name_H-M   'P 1'
#
loop_
_entity.id
_entity.type
_entity.pdbx_description
1 polymer ?
#
loop_
_entity_poly.entity_id
_entity_poly.type
_entity_poly.pdbx_seq_one_letter_code
_entity_poly.pdbx_strand_id
1 'polypeptide(L)'
;MRTLTIKTHKETLQSLLLDIGSLGFIYMVPTISHLFSLPIYLIEPMRLMLIFALVHTSKANAFIIALSLPAFSYFISGHPVLPKMILISLELLLNVLLFYGLVKKFKFLFPSIFLSILLSKAIYYLIKFELINLAILDTELFSTSIYLQLIMTLIFSLYLYAFYDRSKIS
;
A
#
# COMPACT_ATOMS: atom_id res chain seq x y z
N MET A 1 -24.07 16.03 -11.57
CA MET A 1 -23.17 16.59 -12.61
C MET A 1 -21.75 16.14 -12.28
N ARG A 2 -21.20 15.19 -13.04
CA ARG A 2 -19.87 14.61 -12.79
C ARG A 2 -18.85 15.53 -13.48
N THR A 3 -18.24 16.44 -12.74
CA THR A 3 -17.15 17.27 -13.27
C THR A 3 -15.97 16.35 -13.59
N LEU A 4 -15.72 16.14 -14.88
CA LEU A 4 -14.47 15.54 -15.35
C LEU A 4 -13.38 16.59 -15.12
N THR A 5 -12.72 16.50 -13.97
CA THR A 5 -11.56 17.35 -13.67
C THR A 5 -10.45 16.99 -14.65
N ILE A 6 -10.21 17.87 -15.63
CA ILE A 6 -9.10 17.71 -16.58
C ILE A 6 -7.82 17.85 -15.77
N LYS A 7 -7.09 16.74 -15.57
CA LYS A 7 -5.77 16.76 -14.94
C LYS A 7 -4.82 17.58 -15.81
N THR A 8 -4.01 18.41 -15.17
CA THR A 8 -2.98 19.16 -15.88
C THR A 8 -1.88 18.21 -16.39
N HIS A 9 -1.15 18.62 -17.43
CA HIS A 9 -0.02 17.84 -17.95
C HIS A 9 1.03 17.52 -16.88
N LYS A 10 1.26 18.46 -15.94
CA LYS A 10 2.21 18.30 -14.83
C LYS A 10 1.78 17.20 -13.85
N GLU A 11 0.51 17.19 -13.44
CA GLU A 11 -0.02 16.16 -12.52
C GLU A 11 -0.03 14.76 -13.15
N THR A 12 -0.26 14.71 -14.46
CA THR A 12 -0.21 13.45 -15.23
C THR A 12 1.22 12.92 -15.30
N LEU A 13 2.19 13.77 -15.63
CA LEU A 13 3.61 13.39 -15.66
C LEU A 13 4.11 12.96 -14.29
N GLN A 14 3.73 13.67 -13.22
CA GLN A 14 4.10 13.30 -11.85
C GLN A 14 3.53 11.92 -11.46
N SER A 15 2.26 11.65 -11.80
CA SER A 15 1.65 10.33 -11.54
C SER A 15 2.39 9.23 -12.30
N LEU A 16 2.66 9.44 -13.59
CA LEU A 16 3.36 8.47 -14.43
C LEU A 16 4.77 8.15 -13.91
N LEU A 17 5.54 9.16 -13.53
CA LEU A 17 6.89 8.98 -12.97
C LEU A 17 6.85 8.20 -11.66
N LEU A 18 5.86 8.48 -10.80
CA LEU A 18 5.68 7.74 -9.56
C LEU A 18 5.26 6.30 -9.80
N ASP A 19 4.41 6.03 -10.79
CA ASP A 19 3.97 4.67 -11.11
C ASP A 19 5.13 3.83 -11.64
N ILE A 20 5.88 4.35 -12.62
CA ILE A 20 7.08 3.70 -13.16
C ILE A 20 8.11 3.49 -12.05
N GLY A 21 8.37 4.52 -11.25
CA GLY A 21 9.31 4.45 -10.12
C GLY A 21 8.88 3.42 -9.08
N SER A 22 7.59 3.33 -8.78
CA SER A 22 7.04 2.39 -7.81
C SER A 22 7.15 0.95 -8.29
N LEU A 23 6.76 0.67 -9.54
CA LEU A 23 6.90 -0.65 -10.13
C LEU A 23 8.37 -1.07 -10.26
N GLY A 24 9.24 -0.16 -10.71
CA GLY A 24 10.69 -0.39 -10.78
C GLY A 24 11.30 -0.67 -9.41
N PHE A 25 10.95 0.11 -8.39
CA PHE A 25 11.41 -0.11 -7.02
C PHE A 25 10.97 -1.48 -6.49
N ILE A 26 9.68 -1.83 -6.61
CA ILE A 26 9.16 -3.13 -6.13
C ILE A 26 9.83 -4.30 -6.84
N TYR A 27 10.05 -4.21 -8.15
CA TYR A 27 10.79 -5.23 -8.89
C TYR A 27 12.21 -5.44 -8.34
N MET A 28 12.89 -4.36 -7.96
CA MET A 28 14.25 -4.43 -7.45
C MET A 28 14.33 -4.78 -5.95
N VAL A 29 13.23 -4.80 -5.19
CA VAL A 29 13.25 -5.08 -3.73
C VAL A 29 14.04 -6.36 -3.38
N PRO A 30 13.86 -7.51 -4.06
CA PRO A 30 14.65 -8.71 -3.77
C PRO A 30 16.15 -8.47 -3.98
N THR A 31 16.52 -7.86 -5.11
CA THR A 31 17.92 -7.55 -5.45
C THR A 31 18.56 -6.58 -4.46
N ILE A 32 17.86 -5.51 -4.09
CA ILE A 32 18.35 -4.52 -3.12
C ILE A 32 18.49 -5.18 -1.74
N SER A 33 17.57 -6.08 -1.36
CA SER A 33 17.68 -6.81 -0.09
C SER A 33 18.92 -7.68 -0.01
N HIS A 34 19.26 -8.38 -1.10
CA HIS A 34 20.47 -9.19 -1.19
C HIS A 34 21.75 -8.34 -1.26
N LEU A 35 21.72 -7.22 -2.00
CA LEU A 35 22.89 -6.36 -2.17
C LEU A 35 23.35 -5.73 -0.86
N PHE A 36 22.40 -5.27 -0.03
CA PHE A 36 22.70 -4.61 1.23
C PHE A 36 22.66 -5.55 2.44
N SER A 37 22.33 -6.84 2.24
CA SER A 37 22.05 -7.80 3.32
C SER A 37 21.02 -7.29 4.32
N LEU A 38 20.14 -6.38 3.86
CA LEU A 38 19.11 -5.76 4.66
C LEU A 38 17.76 -6.36 4.25
N PRO A 39 16.95 -6.85 5.21
CA PRO A 39 15.63 -7.38 4.91
C PRO A 39 14.63 -6.25 4.60
N ILE A 40 14.66 -5.72 3.37
CA ILE A 40 13.82 -4.58 2.94
C ILE A 40 12.33 -4.93 3.01
N TYR A 41 11.96 -6.20 3.00
CA TYR A 41 10.59 -6.63 3.26
C TYR A 41 10.06 -6.17 4.62
N LEU A 42 10.92 -5.88 5.61
CA LEU A 42 10.51 -5.37 6.93
C LEU A 42 9.92 -3.96 6.88
N ILE A 43 10.28 -3.15 5.88
CA ILE A 43 9.77 -1.78 5.74
C ILE A 43 8.48 -1.70 4.90
N GLU A 44 7.82 -2.83 4.65
CA GLU A 44 6.57 -2.91 3.89
C GLU A 44 6.62 -2.12 2.56
N PRO A 45 7.55 -2.48 1.65
CA PRO A 45 7.89 -1.64 0.49
C PRO A 45 6.68 -1.32 -0.41
N MET A 46 5.73 -2.25 -0.53
CA MET A 46 4.49 -2.04 -1.29
C MET A 46 3.59 -0.97 -0.64
N ARG A 47 3.48 -0.96 0.70
CA ARG A 47 2.74 0.10 1.40
C ARG A 47 3.46 1.43 1.29
N LEU A 48 4.79 1.44 1.37
CA LEU A 48 5.57 2.67 1.18
C LEU A 48 5.24 3.34 -0.16
N MET A 49 5.24 2.57 -1.25
CA MET A 49 4.85 3.06 -2.58
C MET A 49 3.38 3.49 -2.62
N LEU A 50 2.48 2.75 -1.96
CA LEU A 50 1.07 3.16 -1.85
C LEU A 50 0.90 4.51 -1.15
N ILE A 51 1.62 4.76 -0.06
CA ILE A 51 1.58 6.03 0.67
C ILE A 51 2.06 7.17 -0.22
N PHE A 52 3.12 6.95 -1.00
CA PHE A 52 3.57 7.93 -2.01
C PHE A 52 2.48 8.20 -3.05
N ALA A 53 1.80 7.16 -3.53
CA ALA A 53 0.68 7.34 -4.45
C ALA A 53 -0.48 8.13 -3.81
N LEU A 54 -0.84 7.85 -2.55
CA LEU A 54 -1.91 8.57 -1.84
C LEU A 54 -1.59 10.06 -1.68
N VAL A 55 -0.35 10.40 -1.34
CA VAL A 55 0.08 11.79 -1.13
C VAL A 55 0.19 12.55 -2.46
N HIS A 56 0.93 11.99 -3.40
CA HIS A 56 1.43 12.73 -4.58
C HIS A 56 0.60 12.53 -5.84
N THR A 57 -0.36 11.62 -5.83
CA THR A 57 -1.19 11.33 -7.01
C THR A 57 -2.69 11.50 -6.70
N SER A 58 -3.55 10.90 -7.53
CA SER A 58 -5.00 10.95 -7.38
C SER A 58 -5.55 9.68 -6.73
N LYS A 59 -6.75 9.78 -6.13
CA LYS A 59 -7.48 8.64 -5.57
C LYS A 59 -7.55 7.42 -6.51
N ALA A 60 -7.89 7.64 -7.78
CA ALA A 60 -7.96 6.56 -8.77
C ALA A 60 -6.60 5.87 -8.96
N ASN A 61 -5.52 6.65 -8.97
CA ASN A 61 -4.17 6.15 -9.13
C ASN A 61 -3.69 5.35 -7.93
N ALA A 62 -4.05 5.75 -6.70
CA ALA A 62 -3.76 4.96 -5.51
C ALA A 62 -4.41 3.56 -5.55
N PHE A 63 -5.64 3.44 -6.08
CA PHE A 63 -6.26 2.13 -6.32
C PHE A 63 -5.53 1.31 -7.38
N ILE A 64 -5.09 1.95 -8.48
CA ILE A 64 -4.30 1.28 -9.52
C ILE A 64 -3.00 0.75 -8.92
N ILE A 65 -2.29 1.57 -8.14
CA ILE A 65 -1.04 1.19 -7.48
C ILE A 65 -1.23 0.06 -6.45
N ALA A 66 -2.27 0.14 -5.62
CA ALA A 66 -2.58 -0.91 -4.65
C ALA A 66 -2.77 -2.28 -5.31
N LEU A 67 -3.36 -2.33 -6.51
CA LEU A 67 -3.55 -3.56 -7.26
C LEU A 67 -2.30 -3.95 -8.07
N SER A 68 -1.63 -2.97 -8.68
CA SER A 68 -0.54 -3.23 -9.62
C SER A 68 0.74 -3.68 -8.92
N LEU A 69 1.07 -3.18 -7.73
CA LEU A 69 2.32 -3.55 -7.06
C LEU A 69 2.42 -5.06 -6.78
N PRO A 70 1.42 -5.71 -6.15
CA PRO A 70 1.51 -7.15 -5.89
C PRO A 70 1.40 -7.97 -7.16
N ALA A 71 0.52 -7.58 -8.09
CA ALA A 71 0.32 -8.27 -9.36
C ALA A 71 1.59 -8.24 -10.22
N PHE A 72 2.20 -7.06 -10.38
CA PHE A 72 3.44 -6.88 -11.13
C PHE A 72 4.58 -7.68 -10.51
N SER A 73 4.74 -7.62 -9.19
CA SER A 73 5.75 -8.42 -8.48
C SER A 73 5.58 -9.92 -8.78
N TYR A 74 4.36 -10.43 -8.70
CA TYR A 74 4.06 -11.84 -8.98
C TYR A 74 4.34 -12.21 -10.45
N PHE A 75 3.86 -11.44 -11.42
CA PHE A 75 4.03 -11.79 -12.84
C PHE A 75 5.48 -11.73 -13.30
N ILE A 76 6.30 -10.87 -12.70
CA ILE A 76 7.69 -10.69 -13.11
C ILE A 76 8.65 -11.61 -12.34
N SER A 77 8.44 -11.78 -11.03
CA SER A 77 9.39 -12.50 -10.17
C SER A 77 8.86 -13.82 -9.60
N GLY A 78 7.59 -14.15 -9.84
CA GLY A 78 6.91 -15.27 -9.18
C GLY A 78 6.67 -15.06 -7.68
N HIS A 79 7.10 -13.93 -7.12
CA HIS A 79 6.97 -13.59 -5.71
C HIS A 79 6.16 -12.31 -5.53
N PRO A 80 5.13 -12.30 -4.65
CA PRO A 80 4.66 -13.39 -3.80
C PRO A 80 3.80 -14.42 -4.56
N VAL A 81 3.68 -15.66 -4.06
CA VAL A 81 2.80 -16.70 -4.64
C VAL A 81 1.36 -16.21 -4.81
N LEU A 82 0.62 -16.78 -5.77
CA LEU A 82 -0.68 -16.28 -6.21
C LEU A 82 -1.68 -15.99 -5.06
N PRO A 83 -1.92 -16.89 -4.09
CA PRO A 83 -2.87 -16.59 -3.00
C PRO A 83 -2.41 -15.40 -2.14
N LYS A 84 -1.10 -15.27 -1.93
CA LYS A 84 -0.51 -14.17 -1.16
C LYS A 84 -0.53 -12.86 -1.96
N MET A 85 -0.36 -12.91 -3.28
CA MET A 85 -0.53 -11.75 -4.16
C MET A 85 -1.94 -11.18 -4.03
N ILE A 86 -2.97 -12.02 -4.18
CA ILE A 86 -4.38 -11.61 -4.04
C ILE A 86 -4.64 -11.03 -2.65
N LEU A 87 -4.15 -11.71 -1.60
CA LEU A 87 -4.32 -11.27 -0.23
C LEU A 87 -3.68 -9.89 0.04
N ILE A 88 -2.47 -9.64 -0.47
CA ILE A 88 -1.80 -8.33 -0.34
C ILE A 88 -2.52 -7.27 -1.17
N SER A 89 -2.96 -7.58 -2.40
CA SER A 89 -3.75 -6.64 -3.20
C SER A 89 -5.04 -6.24 -2.48
N LEU A 90 -5.76 -7.18 -1.88
CA LEU A 90 -6.97 -6.90 -1.11
C LEU A 90 -6.67 -6.00 0.10
N GLU A 91 -5.58 -6.27 0.81
CA GLU A 91 -5.14 -5.47 1.96
C GLU A 91 -4.84 -4.03 1.57
N LEU A 92 -4.05 -3.81 0.51
CA LEU A 92 -3.70 -2.48 0.02
C LEU A 92 -4.94 -1.74 -0.53
N LEU A 93 -5.81 -2.41 -1.28
CA LEU A 93 -7.05 -1.83 -1.79
C LEU A 93 -7.98 -1.40 -0.64
N LEU A 94 -8.09 -2.25 0.37
CA LEU A 94 -8.86 -1.96 1.58
C LEU A 94 -8.24 -0.80 2.35
N ASN A 95 -6.92 -0.69 2.41
CA ASN A 95 -6.24 0.45 3.02
C ASN A 95 -6.63 1.77 2.34
N VAL A 96 -6.62 1.81 1.00
CA VAL A 96 -7.07 2.99 0.22
C VAL A 96 -8.55 3.29 0.48
N LEU A 97 -9.41 2.28 0.44
CA LEU A 97 -10.85 2.43 0.65
C LEU A 97 -11.15 2.99 2.04
N LEU A 98 -10.55 2.40 3.09
CA LEU A 98 -10.72 2.83 4.47
C LEU A 98 -10.16 4.23 4.67
N PHE A 99 -8.99 4.56 4.15
CA PHE A 99 -8.41 5.89 4.28
C PHE A 99 -9.36 6.97 3.74
N TYR A 100 -9.83 6.82 2.49
CA TYR A 100 -10.75 7.79 1.90
C TYR A 100 -12.13 7.80 2.57
N GLY A 101 -12.62 6.66 3.08
CA GLY A 101 -13.87 6.59 3.83
C GLY A 101 -13.78 7.30 5.19
N LEU A 102 -12.70 7.04 5.93
CA LEU A 102 -12.45 7.60 7.25
C LEU A 102 -12.18 9.11 7.18
N VAL A 103 -11.35 9.56 6.23
CA VAL A 103 -11.05 11.00 6.10
C VAL A 103 -12.29 11.80 5.72
N LYS A 104 -13.17 11.24 4.88
CA LYS A 104 -14.45 11.86 4.52
C LYS A 104 -15.40 11.95 5.72
N LYS A 105 -15.43 10.93 6.58
CA LYS A 105 -16.31 10.86 7.75
C LYS A 105 -15.82 11.75 8.91
N PHE A 106 -14.53 11.67 9.23
CA PHE A 106 -13.97 12.28 10.43
C PHE A 106 -13.20 13.58 10.18
N LYS A 107 -12.79 13.85 8.94
CA LYS A 107 -11.98 15.02 8.53
C LYS A 107 -10.58 15.10 9.18
N PHE A 108 -10.20 14.13 10.00
CA PHE A 108 -8.86 14.04 10.60
C PHE A 108 -7.95 13.15 9.77
N LEU A 109 -6.85 13.70 9.25
CA LEU A 109 -5.91 12.98 8.37
C LEU A 109 -5.16 11.87 9.09
N PHE A 110 -4.43 12.22 10.16
CA PHE A 110 -3.56 11.28 10.86
C PHE A 110 -4.31 10.05 11.42
N PRO A 111 -5.41 10.19 12.17
CA PRO A 111 -6.18 9.04 12.62
C PRO A 111 -6.76 8.21 11.48
N SER A 112 -7.14 8.85 10.35
CA SER A 112 -7.71 8.13 9.20
C SER A 112 -6.71 7.20 8.55
N ILE A 113 -5.48 7.67 8.29
CA ILE A 113 -4.44 6.81 7.71
C ILE A 113 -3.99 5.74 8.71
N PHE A 114 -3.76 6.12 9.97
CA PHE A 114 -3.33 5.19 11.01
C PHE A 114 -4.33 4.04 11.19
N LEU A 115 -5.62 4.37 11.36
CA LEU A 115 -6.68 3.37 11.49
C LEU A 115 -6.88 2.57 10.21
N SER A 116 -6.77 3.19 9.02
CA SER A 116 -6.90 2.44 7.76
C SER A 116 -5.81 1.37 7.63
N ILE A 117 -4.58 1.62 8.08
CA ILE A 117 -3.48 0.66 8.02
C ILE A 117 -3.73 -0.47 9.02
N LEU A 118 -4.10 -0.13 10.26
CA LEU A 118 -4.37 -1.16 11.28
C LEU A 118 -5.56 -2.05 10.90
N LEU A 119 -6.66 -1.47 10.42
CA LEU A 119 -7.87 -2.21 10.06
C LEU A 119 -7.65 -3.09 8.81
N SER A 120 -6.97 -2.57 7.79
CA SER A 120 -6.64 -3.37 6.59
C SER A 120 -5.72 -4.54 6.95
N LYS A 121 -4.71 -4.33 7.79
CA LYS A 121 -3.85 -5.40 8.32
C LYS A 121 -4.60 -6.41 9.18
N ALA A 122 -5.51 -5.96 10.04
CA ALA A 122 -6.30 -6.86 10.86
C ALA A 122 -7.11 -7.81 9.96
N ILE A 123 -7.78 -7.27 8.93
CA ILE A 123 -8.51 -8.07 7.94
C ILE A 123 -7.59 -8.99 7.15
N TYR A 124 -6.40 -8.52 6.75
CA TYR A 124 -5.38 -9.37 6.13
C TYR A 124 -5.01 -10.57 6.99
N TYR A 125 -4.76 -10.39 8.29
CA TYR A 125 -4.40 -11.49 9.17
C TYR A 125 -5.58 -12.44 9.43
N LEU A 126 -6.82 -11.92 9.49
CA LEU A 126 -8.01 -12.76 9.59
C LEU A 126 -8.15 -13.67 8.37
N ILE A 127 -8.06 -13.13 7.15
CA ILE A 127 -8.14 -13.93 5.93
C ILE A 127 -6.93 -14.86 5.82
N LYS A 128 -5.71 -14.40 6.18
CA LYS A 128 -4.52 -15.24 6.17
C LYS A 128 -4.66 -16.45 7.09
N PHE A 129 -5.24 -16.26 8.27
CA PHE A 129 -5.52 -17.33 9.22
C PHE A 129 -6.44 -18.39 8.61
N GLU A 130 -7.52 -17.98 7.94
CA GLU A 130 -8.40 -18.91 7.22
C GLU A 130 -7.66 -19.66 6.10
N LEU A 131 -6.84 -18.98 5.30
CA LEU A 131 -6.07 -19.61 4.23
C LEU A 131 -5.03 -20.62 4.75
N ILE A 132 -4.43 -20.37 5.92
CA ILE A 132 -3.53 -21.32 6.58
C ILE A 132 -4.31 -22.55 7.06
N ASN A 133 -5.46 -22.35 7.71
CA ASN A 133 -6.30 -23.45 8.20
C ASN A 133 -6.85 -24.34 7.07
N LEU A 134 -7.06 -23.77 5.88
CA LEU A 134 -7.45 -24.50 4.67
C LEU A 134 -6.26 -25.13 3.93
N ALA A 135 -5.05 -25.06 4.50
CA ALA A 135 -3.79 -25.54 3.89
C ALA A 135 -3.47 -24.94 2.52
N ILE A 136 -4.02 -23.75 2.22
CA ILE A 136 -3.74 -22.99 0.97
C ILE A 136 -2.39 -22.26 1.08
N LEU A 137 -2.03 -21.84 2.30
CA LEU A 137 -0.76 -21.17 2.60
C LEU A 137 -0.01 -21.93 3.70
N ASP A 138 1.19 -22.39 3.37
CA ASP A 138 2.12 -22.98 4.35
C ASP A 138 3.12 -21.92 4.83
N THR A 139 2.63 -20.98 5.64
CA THR A 139 3.44 -19.89 6.19
C THR A 139 2.99 -19.53 7.59
N GLU A 140 3.92 -19.05 8.43
CA GLU A 140 3.58 -18.50 9.74
C GLU A 140 2.58 -17.33 9.63
N LEU A 141 1.65 -17.22 10.58
CA LEU A 141 0.64 -16.17 10.59
C LEU A 141 1.28 -14.77 10.59
N PHE A 142 2.25 -14.53 11.46
CA PHE A 142 2.99 -13.28 11.56
C PHE A 142 4.41 -13.43 11.00
N SER A 143 4.61 -13.03 9.74
CA SER A 143 5.94 -13.10 9.11
C SER A 143 6.87 -11.93 9.49
N THR A 144 6.32 -10.87 10.10
CA THR A 144 7.05 -9.67 10.52
C THR A 144 6.68 -9.35 11.96
N SER A 145 7.66 -8.96 12.78
CA SER A 145 7.42 -8.55 14.17
C SER A 145 6.34 -7.45 14.26
N ILE A 146 5.39 -7.62 15.18
CA ILE A 146 4.30 -6.67 15.42
C ILE A 146 4.86 -5.27 15.75
N TYR A 147 5.98 -5.21 16.48
CA TYR A 147 6.65 -3.94 16.82
C TYR A 147 7.08 -3.17 15.57
N LEU A 148 7.69 -3.85 14.59
CA LEU A 148 8.10 -3.23 13.33
C LEU A 148 6.88 -2.74 12.54
N GLN A 149 5.80 -3.51 12.50
CA GLN A 149 4.58 -3.11 11.80
C GLN A 149 3.96 -1.85 12.41
N LEU A 150 3.97 -1.72 13.74
CA LEU A 150 3.49 -0.51 14.43
C LEU A 150 4.40 0.70 14.16
N ILE A 151 5.72 0.51 14.18
CA ILE A 151 6.70 1.55 13.87
C ILE A 151 6.56 2.04 12.42
N MET A 152 6.34 1.14 11.47
CA MET A 152 6.11 1.52 10.07
C MET A 152 4.76 2.23 9.90
N THR A 153 3.72 1.77 10.59
CA THR A 153 2.36 2.37 10.54
C THR A 153 2.35 3.81 11.03
N LEU A 154 2.75 4.05 12.28
CA LEU A 154 3.86 4.94 12.59
C LEU A 154 4.28 6.04 11.59
N ILE A 155 5.45 5.76 11.01
CA ILE A 155 6.18 6.55 10.02
C ILE A 155 5.29 6.91 8.82
N PHE A 156 4.55 5.94 8.27
CA PHE A 156 3.67 6.18 7.12
C PHE A 156 2.55 7.17 7.42
N SER A 157 1.97 7.08 8.61
CA SER A 157 0.92 7.99 9.06
C SER A 157 1.44 9.41 9.25
N LEU A 158 2.65 9.55 9.82
CA LEU A 158 3.32 10.84 9.98
C LEU A 158 3.69 11.45 8.61
N TYR A 159 4.25 10.65 7.70
CA TYR A 159 4.61 11.11 6.36
C TYR A 159 3.38 11.61 5.60
N LEU A 160 2.30 10.82 5.58
CA LEU A 160 1.06 11.24 4.91
C LEU A 160 0.51 12.50 5.59
N TYR A 161 0.47 12.56 6.92
CA TYR A 161 -0.03 13.74 7.63
C TYR A 161 0.74 15.02 7.28
N ALA A 162 2.07 14.92 7.12
CA ALA A 162 2.93 16.06 6.80
C ALA A 162 2.78 16.56 5.36
N PHE A 163 2.62 15.66 4.39
CA PHE A 163 2.69 16.00 2.96
C PHE A 163 1.36 15.94 2.21
N TYR A 164 0.29 15.41 2.81
CA TYR A 164 -1.00 15.24 2.12
C TYR A 164 -1.68 16.59 1.88
N ASP A 165 -2.00 16.86 0.61
CA ASP A 165 -2.73 18.05 0.21
C ASP A 165 -4.18 17.98 0.71
N ARG A 166 -4.51 18.89 1.65
CA ARG A 166 -5.82 18.98 2.29
C ARG A 166 -6.92 19.40 1.33
N SER A 167 -6.60 20.02 0.20
CA SER A 167 -7.59 20.38 -0.83
C SER A 167 -8.33 19.16 -1.39
N LYS A 168 -7.67 17.99 -1.38
CA LYS A 168 -8.20 16.70 -1.86
C LYS A 168 -9.23 16.04 -0.92
N ILE A 169 -9.52 16.64 0.24
CA ILE A 169 -10.46 16.10 1.24
C ILE A 169 -11.90 16.59 1.01
N SER A 170 -12.10 17.53 0.07
CA SER A 170 -13.40 18.16 -0.23
C SER A 170 -14.44 17.20 -0.85
#